data_AF-A0A2A4JPC0-F1
#
_entry.id   AF-A0A2A4JPC0-F1
#
_cell.length_a   1.000
_cell.length_b   1.000
_cell.length_c   1.000
_cell.angle_alpha   90.00
_cell.angle_beta   90.00
_cell.angle_gamma   90.00
#
_symmetry.space_group_name_H-M   'P 1'
#
loop_
_entity.id
_entity.type
_entity.pdbx_description
1 polymer ?
#
loop_
_entity_poly.entity_id
_entity_poly.type
_entity_poly.pdbx_seq_one_letter_code
_entity_poly.pdbx_strand_id
1 'polypeptide(L)'
;MGTLLSYIAGWCLTYRTIIWLQLLLSVFCTLLILLVVESPVYLLRQKREEDAREAIAKYRGVPVSSMVVIEEMTRIKQQIMPAVELISITDMDPKAEEAEKQKLNEKEDIVQEQPKAMSPIKLLFVSPVSRRAFLVVTVTITMQVFMGIVPVQVYAKTVFTETDPSKSDLYTVVFAVI
;
A
#
# COMPACT_ATOMS: atom_id res chain seq x y z
N MET A 1 -3.45 -18.56 4.53
CA MET A 1 -4.71 -18.89 3.82
C MET A 1 -4.50 -19.20 2.35
N GLY A 2 -3.94 -18.29 1.53
CA GLY A 2 -3.69 -18.56 0.11
C GLY A 2 -2.72 -19.72 -0.14
N THR A 3 -1.61 -19.77 0.59
CA THR A 3 -0.63 -20.88 0.54
C THR A 3 -1.28 -22.22 0.89
N LEU A 4 -1.99 -22.29 2.02
CA LEU A 4 -2.73 -23.48 2.44
C LEU A 4 -3.68 -24.01 1.35
N LEU A 5 -4.48 -23.12 0.75
CA LEU A 5 -5.40 -23.49 -0.32
C LEU A 5 -4.65 -24.05 -1.54
N SER A 6 -3.48 -23.48 -1.88
CA SER A 6 -2.63 -23.99 -2.96
C SER A 6 -2.07 -25.39 -2.68
N TYR A 7 -1.67 -25.70 -1.44
CA TYR A 7 -1.19 -27.05 -1.08
C TYR A 7 -2.33 -28.08 -1.07
N ILE A 8 -3.51 -27.71 -0.56
CA ILE A 8 -4.69 -28.59 -0.57
C ILE A 8 -5.17 -28.82 -2.01
N ALA A 9 -5.19 -27.78 -2.85
CA ALA A 9 -5.51 -27.92 -4.27
C ALA A 9 -4.48 -28.78 -5.00
N GLY A 10 -3.19 -28.61 -4.69
CA GLY A 10 -2.09 -29.44 -5.23
C GLY A 10 -2.17 -30.91 -4.84
N TRP A 11 -2.76 -31.21 -3.68
CA TRP A 11 -3.03 -32.58 -3.22
C TRP A 11 -4.17 -33.25 -3.99
N CYS A 12 -5.31 -32.55 -4.11
CA CYS A 12 -6.54 -33.15 -4.63
C CYS A 12 -6.67 -33.08 -6.16
N LEU A 13 -6.03 -32.11 -6.84
CA LEU A 13 -6.29 -31.80 -8.25
C LEU A 13 -5.07 -32.05 -9.14
N THR A 14 -5.34 -32.48 -10.38
CA THR A 14 -4.34 -32.57 -11.46
C THR A 14 -3.84 -31.19 -11.88
N TYR A 15 -2.56 -31.08 -12.25
CA TYR A 15 -1.90 -29.83 -12.69
C TYR A 15 -2.70 -29.02 -13.72
N ARG A 16 -3.32 -29.69 -14.70
CA ARG A 16 -4.13 -29.05 -15.73
C ARG A 16 -5.36 -28.35 -15.13
N THR A 17 -6.03 -28.98 -14.18
CA THR A 17 -7.22 -28.43 -13.50
C THR A 17 -6.85 -27.22 -12.64
N ILE A 18 -5.68 -27.24 -12.00
CA ILE A 18 -5.17 -26.10 -11.20
C ILE A 18 -4.96 -24.86 -12.07
N ILE A 19 -4.38 -25.02 -13.27
CA ILE A 19 -4.19 -23.90 -14.21
C ILE A 19 -5.52 -23.28 -14.63
N TRP A 20 -6.50 -24.12 -15.01
CA TRP A 20 -7.84 -23.63 -15.38
C TRP A 20 -8.55 -22.93 -14.22
N LEU A 21 -8.39 -23.43 -12.99
CA LEU A 21 -8.97 -22.83 -11.80
C LEU A 21 -8.34 -21.47 -11.48
N GLN A 22 -7.02 -21.35 -11.57
CA GLN A 22 -6.30 -20.09 -11.38
C GLN A 22 -6.69 -19.06 -12.46
N LEU A 23 -6.84 -19.51 -13.71
CA LEU A 23 -7.30 -18.66 -14.80
C LEU A 23 -8.72 -18.15 -14.54
N LEU A 24 -9.63 -19.04 -14.13
CA LEU A 24 -11.01 -18.68 -13.78
C LEU A 24 -11.05 -17.70 -12.60
N LEU A 25 -10.24 -17.94 -11.56
CA LEU A 25 -10.13 -17.04 -10.41
C LEU A 25 -9.62 -15.65 -10.83
N SER A 26 -8.61 -15.59 -11.72
CA SER A 26 -8.10 -14.32 -12.24
C SER A 26 -9.17 -13.56 -13.02
N VAL A 27 -9.87 -14.23 -13.94
CA VAL A 27 -10.96 -13.61 -14.72
C VAL A 27 -12.08 -13.13 -13.80
N PHE A 28 -12.44 -13.93 -12.80
CA PHE A 28 -13.43 -13.56 -11.80
C PHE A 28 -13.01 -12.34 -10.97
N CYS A 29 -11.75 -12.28 -10.51
CA CYS A 29 -11.21 -11.11 -9.82
C CYS A 29 -11.22 -9.86 -10.70
N THR A 30 -10.87 -9.99 -11.98
CA THR A 30 -10.97 -8.87 -12.94
C THR A 30 -12.42 -8.43 -13.13
N LEU A 31 -13.37 -9.36 -13.24
CA LEU A 31 -14.78 -9.01 -13.32
C LEU A 31 -15.26 -8.27 -12.05
N LEU A 32 -14.84 -8.73 -10.88
CA LEU A 32 -15.17 -8.06 -9.61
C LEU A 32 -14.58 -6.66 -9.53
N ILE A 33 -13.34 -6.46 -10.00
CA ILE A 33 -12.71 -5.13 -9.94
C ILE A 33 -13.44 -4.11 -10.81
N LEU A 34 -14.08 -4.55 -11.90
CA LEU A 34 -14.92 -3.68 -12.74
C LEU A 34 -16.21 -3.22 -12.04
N LEU A 35 -16.67 -3.94 -11.01
CA LEU A 35 -17.84 -3.58 -10.21
C LEU A 35 -17.49 -2.65 -9.03
N VAL A 36 -16.21 -2.59 -8.66
CA VAL A 36 -15.71 -1.78 -7.55
C VAL A 36 -15.63 -0.33 -7.99
N VAL A 37 -16.09 0.58 -7.12
CA VAL A 37 -15.97 2.02 -7.37
C VAL A 37 -14.53 2.46 -7.16
N GLU A 38 -14.15 3.53 -7.82
CA GLU A 38 -12.83 4.11 -7.65
C GLU A 38 -12.55 4.52 -6.20
N SER A 39 -11.27 4.43 -5.82
CA SER A 39 -10.84 4.84 -4.49
C SER A 39 -11.10 6.33 -4.26
N PRO A 40 -11.71 6.74 -3.13
CA PRO A 40 -12.05 8.14 -2.86
C PRO A 40 -10.79 9.04 -2.75
N VAL A 41 -9.66 8.47 -2.32
CA VAL A 41 -8.37 9.17 -2.27
C VAL A 41 -7.87 9.53 -3.68
N TYR A 42 -8.11 8.66 -4.65
CA TYR A 42 -7.72 8.89 -6.04
C TYR A 42 -8.56 10.00 -6.68
N LEU A 43 -9.88 9.97 -6.50
CA LEU A 43 -10.81 10.98 -7.01
C LEU A 43 -10.53 12.38 -6.43
N LEU A 44 -10.18 12.47 -5.14
CA LEU A 44 -9.77 13.71 -4.50
C LEU A 44 -8.46 14.29 -5.06
N ARG A 45 -7.47 13.44 -5.36
CA ARG A 45 -6.23 13.88 -6.01
C ARG A 45 -6.47 14.44 -7.42
N GLN A 46 -7.50 13.96 -8.10
CA GLN A 46 -7.89 14.44 -9.43
C GLN A 46 -8.80 15.69 -9.38
N LYS A 47 -9.01 16.29 -8.20
CA LYS A 47 -9.93 17.43 -7.95
C LYS A 47 -11.41 17.15 -8.29
N ARG A 48 -11.80 15.87 -8.38
CA ARG A 48 -13.17 15.42 -8.66
C ARG A 48 -13.92 15.15 -7.36
N GLU A 49 -14.26 16.21 -6.64
CA GLU A 49 -14.82 16.12 -5.29
C GLU A 49 -16.24 15.54 -5.23
N GLU A 50 -17.04 15.80 -6.27
CA GLU A 50 -18.41 15.27 -6.40
C GLU A 50 -18.40 13.74 -6.50
N ASP A 51 -17.59 13.19 -7.42
CA ASP A 51 -17.44 11.74 -7.59
C ASP A 51 -16.83 11.07 -6.34
N ALA A 52 -15.90 11.76 -5.66
CA ALA A 52 -15.35 11.27 -4.41
C ALA A 52 -16.42 11.16 -3.33
N ARG A 53 -17.40 12.08 -3.31
CA ARG A 53 -18.52 12.07 -2.36
C ARG A 53 -19.43 10.88 -2.60
N GLU A 54 -19.72 10.59 -3.87
CA GLU A 54 -20.50 9.42 -4.28
C GLU A 54 -19.78 8.10 -3.95
N ALA A 55 -18.46 8.03 -4.16
CA ALA A 55 -17.66 6.87 -3.79
C ALA A 55 -17.70 6.59 -2.28
N ILE A 56 -17.48 7.63 -1.44
CA ILE A 56 -17.54 7.50 0.03
C ILE A 56 -18.94 7.08 0.48
N ALA A 57 -19.99 7.68 -0.11
CA ALA A 57 -21.37 7.34 0.16
C ALA A 57 -21.67 5.86 -0.16
N LYS A 58 -21.20 5.35 -1.30
CA LYS A 58 -21.37 3.95 -1.71
C LYS A 58 -20.59 2.96 -0.83
N TYR A 59 -19.38 3.33 -0.39
CA TYR A 59 -18.61 2.49 0.54
C TYR A 59 -19.19 2.45 1.96
N ARG A 60 -19.82 3.54 2.41
CA ARG A 60 -20.44 3.61 3.75
C ARG A 60 -21.92 3.23 3.77
N GLY A 61 -22.57 3.13 2.62
CA GLY A 61 -24.02 2.86 2.52
C GLY A 61 -24.89 4.00 3.05
N VAL A 62 -24.39 5.23 3.07
CA VAL A 62 -25.08 6.43 3.60
C VAL A 62 -25.36 7.42 2.47
N PRO A 63 -26.39 8.28 2.59
CA PRO A 63 -26.68 9.26 1.56
C PRO A 63 -25.54 10.28 1.41
N VAL A 64 -25.36 10.73 0.16
CA VAL A 64 -24.30 11.67 -0.29
C VAL A 64 -24.26 12.97 0.53
N SER A 65 -25.40 13.39 1.08
CA SER A 65 -25.55 14.62 1.88
C SER A 65 -25.38 14.41 3.40
N SER A 66 -25.00 13.22 3.87
CA SER A 66 -24.85 12.98 5.31
C SER A 66 -23.60 13.67 5.86
N MET A 67 -23.69 14.19 7.09
CA MET A 67 -22.58 14.85 7.79
C MET A 67 -21.34 13.95 7.90
N VAL A 68 -21.56 12.63 8.00
CA VAL A 68 -20.51 11.61 8.02
C VAL A 68 -19.66 11.63 6.74
N VAL A 69 -20.27 11.81 5.57
CA VAL A 69 -19.53 11.83 4.29
C VAL A 69 -18.70 13.11 4.18
N ILE A 70 -19.22 14.25 4.66
CA ILE A 70 -18.53 15.54 4.64
C ILE A 70 -17.35 15.55 5.62
N GLU A 71 -17.53 14.98 6.82
CA GLU A 71 -16.46 14.82 7.81
C GLU A 71 -15.35 13.92 7.28
N GLU A 72 -15.70 12.76 6.71
CA GLU A 72 -14.73 11.82 6.14
C GLU A 72 -13.99 12.42 4.94
N MET A 73 -14.70 13.16 4.09
CA MET A 73 -14.10 13.92 3.00
C MET A 73 -13.07 14.93 3.52
N THR A 74 -13.43 15.66 4.58
CA THR A 74 -12.54 16.65 5.21
C THR A 74 -11.33 15.99 5.85
N ARG A 75 -11.51 14.85 6.54
CA ARG A 75 -10.40 14.07 7.11
C ARG A 75 -9.44 13.58 6.04
N ILE A 76 -9.95 13.03 4.94
CA ILE A 76 -9.11 12.55 3.84
C ILE A 76 -8.35 13.71 3.18
N LYS A 77 -9.01 14.86 2.95
CA LYS A 77 -8.35 16.08 2.46
C LYS A 77 -7.23 16.55 3.41
N GLN A 78 -7.51 16.56 4.72
CA GLN A 78 -6.53 16.89 5.74
C GLN A 78 -5.42 15.84 5.91
N GLN A 79 -5.54 14.63 5.37
CA GLN A 79 -4.43 13.66 5.32
C GLN A 79 -3.59 13.82 4.05
N ILE A 80 -4.19 14.32 2.96
CA ILE A 80 -3.49 14.57 1.69
C ILE A 80 -2.70 15.88 1.74
N MET A 81 -3.23 16.95 2.37
CA MET A 81 -2.54 18.24 2.56
C MET A 81 -1.23 18.21 3.39
N PRO A 82 -1.13 17.52 4.55
CA PRO A 82 0.09 17.50 5.35
C PRO A 82 1.24 16.77 4.67
N ALA A 83 0.94 15.87 3.72
CA ALA A 83 1.97 15.29 2.86
C ALA A 83 2.59 16.33 1.89
N VAL A 84 1.88 17.42 1.59
CA VAL A 84 2.39 18.57 0.82
C VAL A 84 3.13 19.54 1.73
N GLU A 85 2.70 19.70 2.98
CA GLU A 85 3.30 20.62 3.95
C GLU A 85 4.59 20.07 4.61
N LEU A 86 4.75 18.76 4.79
CA LEU A 86 6.04 18.19 5.24
C LEU A 86 7.20 18.43 4.24
N ILE A 87 6.87 18.78 2.99
CA ILE A 87 7.86 19.16 1.97
C ILE A 87 8.41 20.57 2.27
N SER A 88 7.61 21.50 2.83
CA SER A 88 8.06 22.87 3.08
C SER A 88 8.95 23.02 4.32
N ILE A 89 8.84 22.12 5.30
CA ILE A 89 9.57 22.26 6.58
C ILE A 89 11.06 21.84 6.46
N THR A 90 11.44 21.10 5.42
CA THR A 90 12.85 20.62 5.29
C THR A 90 13.80 21.67 4.68
N ASP A 91 13.29 22.79 4.16
CA ASP A 91 14.08 23.92 3.64
C ASP A 91 14.35 25.01 4.70
N MET A 92 14.51 24.63 5.97
CA MET A 92 15.12 25.51 6.97
C MET A 92 16.63 25.27 6.97
N ASP A 93 17.31 25.91 6.02
CA ASP A 93 18.76 26.15 6.07
C ASP A 93 19.08 26.87 7.40
N PRO A 94 20.05 26.43 8.23
CA PRO A 94 20.38 27.08 9.51
C PRO A 94 20.90 28.53 9.39
N LYS A 95 20.89 29.11 8.18
CA LYS A 95 21.15 30.54 7.94
C LYS A 95 19.88 31.41 7.94
N ALA A 96 18.68 30.83 8.01
CA ALA A 96 17.43 31.59 7.99
C ALA A 96 17.09 32.26 9.33
N GLU A 97 17.66 31.81 10.46
CA GLU A 97 17.40 32.41 11.78
C GLU A 97 17.98 33.83 11.93
N GLU A 98 19.00 34.20 11.13
CA GLU A 98 19.50 35.58 11.06
C GLU A 98 18.68 36.48 10.11
N ALA A 99 17.87 35.92 9.22
CA ALA A 99 17.12 36.68 8.22
C ALA A 99 15.70 37.09 8.70
N GLU A 100 15.18 36.48 9.76
CA GLU A 100 13.83 36.76 10.27
C GLU A 100 13.66 38.15 10.91
N LYS A 101 14.76 38.90 11.16
CA LYS A 101 14.68 40.23 11.79
C LYS A 101 14.58 41.40 10.82
N GLN A 102 14.59 41.19 9.50
CA GLN A 102 14.69 42.30 8.54
C GLN A 102 13.59 42.44 7.49
N LYS A 103 12.53 41.61 7.52
CA LYS A 103 11.42 41.71 6.55
C LYS A 103 10.04 41.92 7.18
N LEU A 104 9.97 42.69 8.27
CA LEU A 104 8.72 43.10 8.89
C LEU A 104 8.01 44.28 8.19
N ASN A 105 8.33 44.58 6.93
CA ASN A 105 7.76 45.74 6.25
C ASN A 105 7.73 45.54 4.73
N GLU A 106 6.74 44.81 4.23
CA GLU A 106 6.04 45.10 2.97
C GLU A 106 4.89 44.11 2.77
N LYS A 107 3.72 44.66 2.47
CA LYS A 107 2.42 44.00 2.43
C LYS A 107 2.24 43.12 1.20
N GLU A 108 1.48 42.04 1.41
CA GLU A 108 0.46 41.46 0.52
C GLU A 108 0.80 41.32 -0.96
N ASP A 109 1.33 40.14 -1.30
CA ASP A 109 0.84 39.38 -2.44
C ASP A 109 0.92 37.89 -2.08
N ILE A 110 -0.24 37.28 -1.81
CA ILE A 110 -0.37 35.83 -1.59
C ILE A 110 -0.27 35.17 -2.97
N VAL A 111 0.94 35.10 -3.50
CA VAL A 111 1.25 34.17 -4.59
C VAL A 111 1.35 32.80 -3.94
N GLN A 112 0.32 31.97 -4.14
CA GLN A 112 0.43 30.53 -3.91
C GLN A 112 1.55 29.98 -4.79
N GLU A 113 2.78 29.89 -4.26
CA GLU A 113 3.84 29.13 -4.89
C GLU A 113 3.40 27.67 -4.93
N GLN A 114 3.06 27.19 -6.13
CA GLN A 114 2.89 25.78 -6.41
C GLN A 114 4.21 25.09 -6.04
N PRO A 115 4.21 24.13 -5.08
CA PRO A 115 5.44 23.50 -4.65
C PRO A 115 6.04 22.75 -5.85
N LYS A 116 7.29 23.07 -6.17
CA LYS A 116 8.07 22.40 -7.21
C LYS A 116 8.01 20.89 -6.97
N ALA A 117 7.30 20.18 -7.84
CA ALA A 117 7.10 18.75 -7.75
C ALA A 117 8.45 18.02 -7.85
N MET A 118 9.12 17.80 -6.71
CA MET A 118 10.24 16.89 -6.65
C MET A 118 9.71 15.48 -6.93
N SER A 119 10.45 14.71 -7.72
CA SER A 119 10.08 13.32 -8.00
C SER A 119 9.95 12.55 -6.67
N PRO A 120 8.88 11.76 -6.46
CA PRO A 120 8.64 11.02 -5.22
C PRO A 120 9.83 10.14 -4.81
N ILE A 121 10.53 9.56 -5.79
CA ILE A 121 11.71 8.73 -5.55
C ILE A 121 12.84 9.58 -4.97
N LYS A 122 13.05 10.79 -5.50
CA LYS A 122 14.09 11.70 -5.03
C LYS A 122 13.82 12.17 -3.60
N LEU A 123 12.55 12.39 -3.27
CA LEU A 123 12.11 12.80 -1.93
C LEU A 123 12.40 11.74 -0.86
N LEU A 124 12.30 10.46 -1.21
CA LEU A 124 12.60 9.34 -0.30
C LEU A 124 14.08 9.30 0.14
N PHE A 125 15.01 9.71 -0.73
CA PHE A 125 16.45 9.66 -0.43
C PHE A 125 17.02 10.97 0.12
N VAL A 126 16.38 12.11 -0.16
CA VAL A 126 16.86 13.44 0.26
C VAL A 126 16.52 13.74 1.72
N SER A 127 15.31 13.41 2.16
CA SER A 127 14.87 13.79 3.51
C SER A 127 15.47 12.87 4.60
N PRO A 128 16.00 13.42 5.71
CA PRO A 128 16.68 12.65 6.74
C PRO A 128 15.76 11.67 7.48
N VAL A 129 14.48 12.04 7.64
CA VAL A 129 13.46 11.17 8.26
C VAL A 129 13.05 10.04 7.30
N SER A 130 12.83 10.34 6.01
CA SER A 130 12.47 9.31 5.04
C SER A 130 13.61 8.31 4.83
N ARG A 131 14.88 8.75 4.84
CA ARG A 131 16.03 7.84 4.77
C ARG A 131 16.06 6.84 5.93
N ARG A 132 15.74 7.26 7.15
CA ARG A 132 15.67 6.36 8.32
C ARG A 132 14.52 5.36 8.19
N ALA A 133 13.33 5.82 7.77
CA ALA A 133 12.18 4.95 7.55
C ALA A 133 12.44 3.94 6.41
N PHE A 134 13.02 4.41 5.30
CA PHE A 134 13.37 3.58 4.16
C PHE A 134 14.40 2.51 4.51
N LEU A 135 15.41 2.85 5.33
CA LEU A 135 16.39 1.88 5.82
C LEU A 135 15.71 0.80 6.66
N VAL A 136 14.85 1.18 7.61
CA VAL A 136 14.13 0.21 8.45
C VAL A 136 13.29 -0.73 7.60
N VAL A 137 12.48 -0.19 6.68
CA VAL A 137 11.64 -1.01 5.78
C VAL A 137 12.49 -1.92 4.90
N THR A 138 13.60 -1.42 4.34
CA THR A 138 14.50 -2.22 3.51
C THR A 138 15.12 -3.36 4.31
N VAL A 139 15.61 -3.09 5.52
CA VAL A 139 16.19 -4.12 6.40
C VAL A 139 15.14 -5.14 6.82
N THR A 140 13.90 -4.71 7.13
CA THR A 140 12.82 -5.64 7.50
C THR A 140 12.44 -6.54 6.33
N ILE A 141 12.31 -5.99 5.12
CA ILE A 141 11.98 -6.78 3.92
C ILE A 141 13.11 -7.74 3.58
N THR A 142 14.36 -7.29 3.61
CA THR A 142 15.49 -8.19 3.33
C THR A 142 15.57 -9.30 4.36
N MET A 143 15.47 -8.98 5.66
CA MET A 143 15.42 -9.98 6.73
C MET A 143 14.30 -10.99 6.50
N GLN A 144 13.11 -10.55 6.12
CA GLN A 144 11.98 -11.42 5.82
C GLN A 144 12.25 -12.37 4.63
N VAL A 145 12.93 -11.90 3.58
CA VAL A 145 13.33 -12.74 2.43
C VAL A 145 14.42 -13.74 2.82
N PHE A 146 15.41 -13.31 3.61
CA PHE A 146 16.53 -14.15 4.05
C PHE A 146 16.15 -15.22 5.08
N MET A 147 14.98 -15.13 5.72
CA MET A 147 14.44 -16.22 6.56
C MET A 147 14.17 -17.52 5.78
N GLY A 148 14.19 -17.49 4.44
CA GLY A 148 14.17 -18.70 3.63
C GLY A 148 12.82 -19.43 3.61
N ILE A 149 11.72 -18.75 3.96
CA ILE A 149 10.39 -19.38 3.94
C ILE A 149 10.00 -19.89 2.55
N VAL A 150 10.41 -19.18 1.49
CA VAL A 150 10.11 -19.55 0.10
C VAL A 150 10.74 -20.90 -0.30
N PRO A 151 12.08 -21.11 -0.17
CA PRO A 151 12.66 -22.41 -0.47
C PRO A 151 12.13 -23.53 0.43
N VAL A 152 11.87 -23.26 1.72
CA VAL A 152 11.28 -24.28 2.62
C VAL A 152 9.91 -24.72 2.12
N GLN A 153 9.06 -23.79 1.68
CA GLN A 153 7.76 -24.12 1.08
C GLN A 153 7.92 -24.95 -0.21
N VAL A 154 8.76 -24.51 -1.15
CA VAL A 154 8.95 -25.19 -2.44
C VAL A 154 9.48 -26.63 -2.26
N TYR A 155 10.41 -26.82 -1.32
CA TYR A 155 11.06 -28.12 -1.08
C TYR A 155 10.46 -28.89 0.11
N ALA A 156 9.34 -28.45 0.67
CA ALA A 156 8.71 -29.10 1.83
C ALA A 156 8.48 -30.59 1.57
N LYS A 157 7.88 -30.94 0.42
CA LYS A 157 7.60 -32.33 0.05
C LYS A 157 8.88 -33.16 -0.08
N THR A 158 9.92 -32.62 -0.70
CA THR A 158 11.19 -33.33 -0.85
C THR A 158 11.86 -33.58 0.50
N VAL A 159 11.91 -32.57 1.38
CA VAL A 159 12.52 -32.67 2.72
C VAL A 159 11.77 -33.68 3.60
N PHE A 160 10.44 -33.67 3.58
CA PHE A 160 9.63 -34.60 4.35
C PHE A 160 9.68 -36.03 3.80
N THR A 161 9.88 -36.21 2.49
CA THR A 161 10.03 -37.54 1.87
C THR A 161 11.34 -38.21 2.28
N GLU A 162 12.43 -37.45 2.39
CA GLU A 162 13.72 -37.96 2.89
C GLU A 162 13.66 -38.36 4.37
N THR A 163 12.80 -37.71 5.16
CA THR A 163 12.69 -37.97 6.61
C THR A 163 11.73 -39.12 6.93
N ASP A 164 10.58 -39.19 6.25
CA ASP A 164 9.60 -40.28 6.38
C ASP A 164 8.79 -40.45 5.08
N PRO A 165 9.06 -41.51 4.29
CA PRO A 165 8.41 -41.73 2.99
C PRO A 165 6.90 -42.02 3.09
N SER A 166 6.43 -42.49 4.24
CA SER A 166 5.05 -43.02 4.38
C SER A 166 4.02 -41.91 4.62
N LYS A 167 4.43 -40.78 5.21
CA LYS A 167 3.54 -39.69 5.63
C LYS A 167 4.00 -38.29 5.21
N SER A 168 5.00 -38.19 4.33
CA SER A 168 5.58 -36.93 3.84
C SER A 168 4.56 -35.91 3.35
N ASP A 169 3.51 -36.46 2.77
CA ASP A 169 2.43 -35.79 2.13
C ASP A 169 1.52 -35.10 3.19
N LEU A 170 1.21 -35.76 4.32
CA LEU A 170 0.49 -35.16 5.45
C LEU A 170 1.30 -34.03 6.11
N TYR A 171 2.60 -34.23 6.31
CA TYR A 171 3.48 -33.23 6.93
C TYR A 171 3.59 -31.96 6.10
N THR A 172 3.58 -32.09 4.77
CA THR A 172 3.58 -30.94 3.85
C THR A 172 2.31 -30.09 4.02
N VAL A 173 1.14 -30.72 4.17
CA VAL A 173 -0.13 -30.00 4.37
C VAL A 173 -0.19 -29.34 5.75
N VAL A 174 0.26 -30.03 6.80
CA VAL A 174 0.35 -29.44 8.16
C VAL A 174 1.33 -28.27 8.20
N PHE A 175 2.46 -28.37 7.50
CA PHE A 175 3.42 -27.27 7.38
C PHE A 175 2.82 -26.05 6.68
N ALA A 176 1.94 -26.23 5.70
CA ALA A 176 1.27 -25.12 5.01
C ALA A 176 0.23 -24.36 5.87
N VAL A 177 -0.14 -24.89 7.03
CA VAL A 177 -1.03 -24.24 8.01
C VAL A 177 -0.26 -23.25 8.91
N ILE A 178 1.03 -23.53 9.15
CA ILE A 178 1.94 -22.77 10.02
C ILE A 178 2.52 -21.58 9.23
#